data_AF-A0A2W6DR05-F1
#
_entry.id   AF-A0A2W6DR05-F1
#
_cell.length_a   1.000
_cell.length_b   1.000
_cell.length_c   1.000
_cell.angle_alpha   90.00
_cell.angle_beta   90.00
_cell.angle_gamma   90.00
#
_symmetry.space_group_name_H-M   'P 1'
#
loop_
_entity.id
_entity.type
_entity.pdbx_description
1 polymer ?
#
loop_
_entity_poly.entity_id
_entity_poly.type
_entity_poly.pdbx_seq_one_letter_code
_entity_poly.pdbx_strand_id
1 'polypeptide(L)' 'MFDSLSEKLQETLADVRQRGALTEEDINRAMREIRLALLEADVN' A
#
# COMPACT_ATOMS: atom_id res chain seq x y z
N MET A 1 15.80 4.55 2.51
CA MET A 1 14.62 4.74 3.40
C MET A 1 13.42 5.26 2.61
N PHE A 2 13.55 6.37 1.88
CA PHE A 2 12.46 6.90 1.05
C PHE A 2 12.20 6.05 -0.21
N ASP A 3 13.24 5.48 -0.82
CA ASP A 3 13.10 4.63 -2.01
C ASP A 3 12.38 3.31 -1.69
N SER A 4 12.70 2.67 -0.56
CA SER A 4 12.03 1.44 -0.09
C SER A 4 10.56 1.67 0.27
N LEU A 5 10.21 2.86 0.78
CA LEU A 5 8.82 3.23 1.00
C LEU A 5 8.09 3.49 -0.32
N SER A 6 8.73 4.20 -1.25
CA SER A 6 8.19 4.46 -2.58
C SER A 6 7.92 3.19 -3.36
N GLU A 7 8.80 2.19 -3.28
CA GLU A 7 8.65 0.90 -3.94
C GLU A 7 7.47 0.11 -3.38
N LYS A 8 7.35 0.01 -2.04
CA LYS A 8 6.19 -0.63 -1.39
C LYS A 8 4.86 0.04 -1.73
N LEU A 9 4.80 1.37 -1.72
CA LEU A 9 3.59 2.09 -2.10
C LEU A 9 3.22 1.87 -3.57
N GLN A 10 4.22 1.82 -4.47
CA GLN A 10 3.98 1.54 -5.88
C GLN A 10 3.43 0.12 -6.09
N GLU A 11 3.94 -0.89 -5.39
CA GLU A 11 3.39 -2.26 -5.43
C GLU A 11 1.93 -2.32 -4.94
N THR A 12 1.66 -1.78 -3.74
CA THR A 12 0.29 -1.81 -3.19
C THR A 12 -0.70 -1.07 -4.09
N LEU A 13 -0.29 0.03 -4.71
CA LEU A 13 -1.13 0.79 -5.64
C LEU A 13 -1.29 0.13 -7.01
N ALA A 14 -0.30 -0.65 -7.48
CA ALA A 14 -0.39 -1.39 -8.73
C ALA A 14 -1.47 -2.48 -8.67
N ASP A 15 -1.54 -3.19 -7.55
CA ASP A 15 -2.52 -4.26 -7.29
C ASP A 15 -3.97 -3.73 -7.30
N VAL A 16 -4.15 -2.51 -6.80
CA VAL A 16 -5.44 -1.80 -6.77
C VAL A 16 -5.79 -1.23 -8.16
N ARG A 17 -4.81 -0.71 -8.90
CA ARG A 17 -5.03 -0.11 -10.23
C ARG A 17 -5.40 -1.11 -11.32
N GLN A 18 -4.98 -2.38 -11.20
CA GLN A 18 -5.28 -3.42 -12.19
C GLN A 18 -6.69 -4.01 -12.04
N ARG A 19 -7.38 -3.73 -10.92
CA ARG A 19 -8.74 -4.22 -10.69
C ARG A 19 -9.75 -3.20 -11.19
N GLY A 20 -10.54 -3.58 -12.19
CA GLY A 20 -11.55 -2.69 -12.78
C GLY A 20 -12.68 -2.27 -11.82
N ALA A 21 -12.98 -3.10 -10.82
CA ALA A 21 -13.82 -2.73 -9.69
C ALA A 21 -13.16 -3.23 -8.40
N LEU A 22 -13.07 -2.35 -7.41
CA LEU A 22 -12.51 -2.64 -6.10
C LEU A 22 -13.62 -3.06 -5.15
N THR A 23 -13.38 -4.13 -4.41
CA THR A 23 -14.24 -4.53 -3.31
C THR A 23 -13.81 -3.83 -2.01
N GLU A 24 -14.71 -3.77 -1.04
CA GLU A 24 -14.39 -3.24 0.29
C GLU A 24 -13.27 -4.05 0.98
N GLU A 25 -13.19 -5.34 0.70
CA GLU A 25 -12.11 -6.22 1.18
C GLU A 25 -10.75 -5.81 0.60
N ASP A 26 -10.69 -5.49 -0.69
CA ASP A 26 -9.46 -5.05 -1.37
C ASP A 26 -8.92 -3.74 -0.79
N ILE A 27 -9.81 -2.78 -0.55
CA ILE A 27 -9.46 -1.50 0.06
C ILE A 27 -8.94 -1.72 1.48
N ASN A 28 -9.63 -2.55 2.28
CA ASN A 28 -9.22 -2.85 3.64
C ASN A 28 -7.86 -3.58 3.71
N ARG A 29 -7.54 -4.40 2.71
CA ARG A 29 -6.24 -5.06 2.61
C ARG A 29 -5.13 -4.05 2.28
N ALA A 30 -5.32 -3.25 1.23
CA ALA A 30 -4.36 -2.23 0.82
C ALA A 30 -4.07 -1.21 1.93
N MET A 31 -5.10 -0.76 2.66
CA MET A 31 -4.93 0.19 3.77
C MET A 31 -4.12 -0.40 4.95
N ARG A 32 -4.22 -1.71 5.20
CA ARG A 32 -3.38 -2.39 6.20
C ARG A 32 -1.92 -2.43 5.78
N GLU A 33 -1.64 -2.75 4.52
CA GLU A 33 -0.28 -2.79 3.98
C GLU A 33 0.38 -1.41 3.99
N ILE A 34 -0.36 -0.37 3.60
CA ILE A 34 0.11 1.02 3.67
C ILE A 34 0.47 1.38 5.11
N ARG A 35 -0.39 1.04 6.09
CA ARG A 35 -0.13 1.32 7.50
C ARG A 35 1.14 0.62 8.01
N LEU A 36 1.37 -0.63 7.62
CA LEU A 36 2.58 -1.37 7.97
C LEU A 36 3.81 -0.75 7.33
N ALA A 37 3.75 -0.40 6.04
CA ALA A 37 4.86 0.23 5.33
C ALA A 37 5.25 1.58 5.95
N LEU A 38 4.28 2.37 6.42
CA LEU A 38 4.53 3.63 7.11
C LEU A 38 5.16 3.43 8.50
N LEU A 39 4.74 2.39 9.24
CA LEU A 39 5.32 2.06 10.55
C LEU A 39 6.76 1.55 10.42
N GLU A 40 7.05 0.74 9.41
CA GLU A 40 8.41 0.22 9.15
C GLU A 40 9.38 1.29 8.65
N ALA A 41 8.86 2.36 8.05
CA ALA A 41 9.66 3.47 7.56
C ALA A 41 9.99 4.53 8.64
N ASP A 42 9.73 4.23 9.93
CA ASP A 42 9.96 5.13 11.07
C ASP A 42 9.30 6.52 10.88
N VAL A 43 8.13 6.56 10.25
CA VAL A 43 7.36 7.79 10.06
C VAL A 43 6.56 8.08 11.33
N ASN A 44 7.17 8.75 12.31
CA ASN A 44 6.51 9.40 13.43
C ASN A 44 6.46 10.92 13.24
#